data_AF-A0A3M0IE79-F1
#
_entry.id   AF-A0A3M0IE79-F1
#
_cell.length_a   1.000
_cell.length_b   1.000
_cell.length_c   1.000
_cell.angle_alpha   90.00
_cell.angle_beta   90.00
_cell.angle_gamma   90.00
#
_symmetry.space_group_name_H-M   'P 1'
#
loop_
_entity.id
_entity.type
_entity.pdbx_description
1 polymer ?
#
loop_
_entity_poly.entity_id
_entity_poly.type
_entity_poly.pdbx_seq_one_letter_code
_entity_poly.pdbx_strand_id
1 'polypeptide(L)'
;MSAYSTAFRALTSSRALRPDEAAQLLAGLRIETAEELVAAAEKELEHDSEFRRSPTDTEGEWRRKRRRYGAAMDAIGRLRSLAAAALRPNLPNQRNNRSTS
;
A
#
# COMPACT_ATOMS: atom_id res chain seq x y z
N MET A 1 9.21 18.15 1.98
CA MET A 1 10.15 17.65 0.95
C MET A 1 9.86 16.16 0.81
N SER A 2 9.59 15.63 -0.40
CA SER A 2 9.19 14.23 -0.59
C SER A 2 10.33 13.25 -0.30
N ALA A 3 9.99 12.03 0.11
CA ALA A 3 10.90 10.91 0.30
C ALA A 3 11.65 10.57 -1.00
N TYR A 4 10.98 10.60 -2.15
CA TYR A 4 11.63 10.40 -3.46
C TYR A 4 12.73 11.43 -3.74
N SER A 5 12.47 12.71 -3.45
CA SER A 5 13.47 13.77 -3.63
C SER A 5 14.68 13.59 -2.71
N THR A 6 14.43 13.14 -1.48
CA THR A 6 15.47 12.85 -0.49
C THR A 6 16.29 11.62 -0.91
N ALA A 7 15.65 10.59 -1.43
CA ALA A 7 16.30 9.39 -1.95
C ALA A 7 17.16 9.70 -3.17
N PHE A 8 16.63 10.46 -4.13
CA PHE A 8 17.38 10.91 -5.30
C PHE A 8 18.63 11.71 -4.91
N ARG A 9 18.50 12.66 -3.97
CA ARG A 9 19.65 13.41 -3.47
C ARG A 9 20.66 12.50 -2.74
N ALA A 10 20.20 11.55 -1.93
CA ALA A 10 21.10 10.63 -1.25
C ALA A 10 21.90 9.76 -2.23
N LEU A 11 21.25 9.25 -3.28
CA LEU A 11 21.89 8.44 -4.32
C LEU A 11 22.89 9.25 -5.18
N THR A 12 22.63 10.54 -5.38
CA THR A 12 23.44 11.40 -6.27
C THR A 12 24.56 12.16 -5.53
N SER A 13 24.44 12.37 -4.23
CA SER A 13 25.36 13.23 -3.45
C SER A 13 26.61 12.53 -2.92
N SER A 14 26.91 11.29 -3.38
CA SER A 14 28.05 10.46 -2.98
C SER A 14 28.26 10.27 -1.45
N ARG A 15 27.32 10.74 -0.64
CA ARG A 15 27.26 10.55 0.82
C ARG A 15 26.50 9.26 1.12
N ALA A 16 27.17 8.33 1.79
CA ALA A 16 26.50 7.17 2.36
C ALA A 16 25.50 7.62 3.46
N LEU A 17 24.24 7.16 3.35
CA LEU A 17 23.25 7.33 4.41
C LEU A 17 23.62 6.46 5.61
N ARG A 18 23.39 6.98 6.82
CA ARG A 18 23.45 6.14 8.02
C ARG A 18 22.28 5.14 8.00
N PRO A 19 22.42 3.96 8.65
CA PRO A 19 21.36 2.95 8.67
C PRO A 19 20.00 3.50 9.13
N ASP A 20 19.99 4.37 10.14
CA ASP A 20 18.76 4.98 10.66
C ASP A 20 18.12 5.96 9.66
N GLU A 21 18.95 6.76 8.98
CA GLU A 21 18.50 7.70 7.93
C GLU A 21 17.91 6.92 6.74
N ALA A 22 18.55 5.81 6.35
CA ALA A 22 18.06 4.93 5.30
C ALA A 22 16.74 4.24 5.68
N ALA A 23 16.60 3.78 6.93
CA ALA A 23 15.38 3.15 7.41
C ALA A 23 14.19 4.13 7.40
N GLN A 24 14.40 5.38 7.85
CA GLN A 24 13.39 6.43 7.80
C GLN A 24 13.02 6.80 6.36
N LEU A 25 14.01 6.91 5.48
CA LEU A 25 13.79 7.21 4.07
C LEU A 25 12.98 6.11 3.38
N LEU A 26 13.30 4.84 3.62
CA LEU A 26 12.55 3.69 3.09
C LEU A 26 11.12 3.65 3.63
N ALA A 27 10.92 3.98 4.91
CA ALA A 27 9.58 4.11 5.47
C ALA A 27 8.78 5.22 4.79
N GLY A 28 9.40 6.38 4.54
CA GLY A 28 8.79 7.49 3.81
C GLY A 28 8.43 7.12 2.37
N LEU A 29 9.36 6.47 1.64
CA LEU A 29 9.12 5.98 0.28
C LEU A 29 7.96 5.00 0.24
N ARG A 30 7.90 4.06 1.19
CA ARG A 30 6.82 3.08 1.27
C ARG A 30 5.45 3.75 1.42
N ILE A 31 5.35 4.81 2.21
CA ILE A 31 4.10 5.56 2.39
C ILE A 31 3.73 6.26 1.07
N GLU A 32 4.65 7.05 0.51
CA GLU A 32 4.40 7.80 -0.74
C GLU A 32 4.02 6.86 -1.89
N THR A 33 4.76 5.77 -2.10
CA THR A 33 4.44 4.78 -3.14
C THR A 33 3.08 4.12 -2.91
N ALA A 34 2.73 3.80 -1.66
CA ALA A 34 1.44 3.17 -1.38
C ALA A 34 0.27 4.14 -1.57
N GLU A 35 0.43 5.42 -1.23
CA GLU A 35 -0.54 6.46 -1.52
C GLU A 35 -0.75 6.64 -3.03
N GLU A 36 0.33 6.66 -3.81
CA GLU A 36 0.28 6.73 -5.27
C GLU A 36 -0.43 5.51 -5.88
N LEU A 37 -0.11 4.30 -5.40
CA LEU A 37 -0.76 3.07 -5.86
C LEU A 37 -2.25 3.05 -5.52
N VAL A 38 -2.62 3.49 -4.32
CA VAL A 38 -4.02 3.60 -3.90
C VAL A 38 -4.76 4.60 -4.78
N ALA A 39 -4.20 5.79 -4.99
CA ALA A 39 -4.81 6.81 -5.85
C ALA A 39 -4.96 6.34 -7.30
N ALA A 40 -3.97 5.63 -7.83
CA ALA A 40 -4.03 5.04 -9.17
C ALA A 40 -5.12 3.96 -9.26
N ALA A 41 -5.22 3.09 -8.26
CA ALA A 41 -6.25 2.04 -8.21
C ALA A 41 -7.67 2.62 -8.05
N GLU A 42 -7.86 3.63 -7.20
CA GLU A 42 -9.14 4.34 -7.07
C GLU A 42 -9.55 4.96 -8.40
N LYS A 43 -8.61 5.65 -9.08
CA LYS A 43 -8.86 6.27 -10.38
C LYS A 43 -9.23 5.22 -11.44
N GLU A 44 -8.51 4.11 -11.52
CA GLU A 44 -8.79 3.04 -12.48
C GLU A 44 -10.20 2.47 -12.26
N LEU A 45 -10.57 2.18 -11.01
CA LEU A 45 -11.91 1.67 -10.67
C LEU A 45 -13.04 2.65 -10.99
N GLU A 46 -12.80 3.96 -10.86
CA GLU A 46 -13.79 4.99 -11.24
C GLU A 46 -13.97 5.13 -12.75
N HIS A 47 -12.90 4.91 -13.52
CA HIS A 47 -12.90 4.97 -14.98
C HIS A 47 -13.39 3.67 -15.61
N ASP A 48 -13.33 2.57 -14.85
CA ASP A 48 -13.81 1.28 -15.32
C ASP A 48 -15.34 1.29 -15.48
N SER A 49 -15.76 1.24 -16.75
CA SER A 49 -17.16 1.12 -17.13
C SER A 49 -17.81 -0.19 -16.65
N GLU A 50 -17.04 -1.22 -16.28
CA GLU A 50 -17.56 -2.50 -15.77
C GLU A 50 -18.43 -2.31 -14.52
N PHE A 51 -18.06 -1.38 -13.65
CA PHE A 51 -18.78 -1.12 -12.41
C PHE A 51 -19.91 -0.10 -12.54
N ARG A 52 -20.07 0.52 -13.71
CA ARG A 52 -21.18 1.45 -13.98
C ARG A 52 -22.44 0.69 -14.36
N ARG A 53 -23.58 1.28 -14.00
CA ARG A 53 -24.88 0.76 -14.41
C ARG A 53 -25.04 0.96 -15.91
N SER A 54 -25.18 -0.13 -16.65
CA SER A 54 -25.54 -0.11 -18.06
C SER A 54 -27.07 0.00 -18.21
N PRO A 55 -27.58 0.63 -19.28
CA PRO A 55 -29.01 0.59 -19.62
C PRO A 55 -29.55 -0.83 -19.82
N THR A 56 -28.67 -1.77 -20.18
CA THR A 56 -29.01 -3.18 -20.39
C THR A 56 -28.90 -4.03 -19.13
N ASP A 57 -28.39 -3.48 -18.02
CA ASP A 57 -28.21 -4.25 -16.79
C ASP A 57 -29.56 -4.57 -16.15
N THR A 58 -29.78 -5.84 -15.84
CA THR A 58 -30.81 -6.25 -14.89
C THR A 58 -30.44 -5.81 -13.48
N GLU A 59 -31.44 -5.69 -12.60
CA GLU A 59 -31.20 -5.33 -11.19
C GLU A 59 -30.31 -6.36 -10.45
N GLY A 60 -30.31 -7.61 -10.91
CA GLY A 60 -29.44 -8.67 -10.39
C GLY A 60 -27.97 -8.46 -10.77
N GLU A 61 -27.70 -8.08 -12.02
CA GLU A 61 -26.36 -7.76 -12.53
C GLU A 61 -25.81 -6.51 -11.87
N TRP A 62 -26.64 -5.46 -11.75
CA TRP A 62 -26.27 -4.24 -11.05
C TRP A 62 -25.83 -4.52 -9.60
N ARG A 63 -26.58 -5.34 -8.87
CA ARG A 63 -26.20 -5.78 -7.51
C ARG A 63 -24.91 -6.60 -7.46
N ARG A 64 -24.55 -7.34 -8.52
CA ARG A 64 -23.28 -8.07 -8.58
C ARG A 64 -22.11 -7.11 -8.85
N LYS A 65 -22.26 -6.19 -9.81
CA LYS A 65 -21.28 -5.13 -10.11
C LYS A 65 -20.97 -4.29 -8.88
N ARG A 66 -22.00 -3.80 -8.18
CA ARG A 66 -21.84 -3.01 -6.95
C ARG A 66 -21.11 -3.78 -5.84
N ARG A 67 -21.36 -5.09 -5.69
CA ARG A 67 -20.64 -5.93 -4.71
C ARG A 67 -19.17 -6.10 -5.06
N ARG A 68 -18.84 -6.31 -6.34
CA ARG A 68 -17.45 -6.40 -6.81
C ARG A 68 -16.70 -5.08 -6.59
N TYR A 69 -17.34 -3.96 -6.93
CA TYR A 69 -16.79 -2.63 -6.67
C TYR A 69 -16.51 -2.41 -5.17
N GLY A 70 -17.46 -2.76 -4.30
CA GLY A 70 -17.26 -2.70 -2.85
C GLY A 70 -16.08 -3.54 -2.37
N ALA A 71 -15.94 -4.78 -2.86
CA ALA A 71 -14.80 -5.64 -2.54
C ALA A 71 -13.45 -5.05 -3.02
N ALA A 72 -13.44 -4.38 -4.17
CA ALA A 72 -12.25 -3.69 -4.67
C ALA A 72 -11.87 -2.49 -3.78
N MET A 73 -12.86 -1.68 -3.37
CA MET A 73 -12.65 -0.58 -2.42
C MET A 73 -12.18 -1.08 -1.04
N ASP A 74 -12.69 -2.21 -0.57
CA ASP A 74 -12.22 -2.83 0.68
C ASP A 74 -10.74 -3.26 0.57
N ALA A 75 -10.33 -3.79 -0.59
CA ALA A 75 -8.93 -4.15 -0.83
C ALA A 75 -8.02 -2.91 -0.84
N ILE A 76 -8.47 -1.80 -1.45
CA ILE A 76 -7.77 -0.51 -1.41
C ILE A 76 -7.65 0.00 0.03
N GLY A 77 -8.71 -0.09 0.83
CA GLY A 77 -8.68 0.29 2.24
C GLY A 77 -7.65 -0.51 3.05
N ARG A 78 -7.47 -1.81 2.74
CA ARG A 78 -6.41 -2.64 3.34
C ARG A 78 -5.00 -2.26 2.90
N LEU A 79 -4.82 -1.84 1.64
CA LEU A 79 -3.53 -1.33 1.18
C LEU A 79 -3.16 -0.03 1.91
N ARG A 80 -4.11 0.89 2.08
CA ARG A 80 -3.93 2.12 2.85
C ARG A 80 -3.59 1.83 4.31
N SER A 81 -4.22 0.83 4.93
CA SER A 81 -3.90 0.44 6.31
C SER A 81 -2.52 -0.23 6.43
N LEU A 82 -2.10 -1.03 5.45
CA LEU A 82 -0.76 -1.60 5.41
C LEU A 82 0.31 -0.52 5.24
N ALA A 83 0.05 0.50 4.42
CA ALA A 83 0.93 1.65 4.25
C ALA A 83 1.11 2.45 5.55
N ALA A 84 -0.01 2.71 6.24
CA ALA A 84 -0.03 3.41 7.53
C ALA A 84 0.50 2.55 8.69
N ALA A 85 0.46 1.23 8.56
CA ALA A 85 1.05 0.33 9.54
C ALA A 85 2.57 0.50 9.51
N ALA A 86 3.10 1.08 10.59
CA ALA A 86 4.50 0.94 10.95
C ALA A 86 4.80 -0.56 10.98
N LEU A 87 5.48 -1.05 9.95
CA LEU A 87 6.01 -2.40 9.93
C LEU A 87 7.00 -2.47 11.10
N ARG A 88 6.53 -2.91 12.26
CA ARG A 88 7.41 -3.53 13.23
C ARG A 88 7.95 -4.74 12.49
N PRO A 89 9.26 -4.83 12.23
CA PRO A 89 9.81 -6.08 11.78
C PRO A 89 9.47 -7.09 12.87
N ASN A 90 8.47 -7.94 12.62
CA ASN A 90 8.31 -9.17 13.37
C ASN A 90 9.52 -10.03 12.98
N LEU A 91 10.67 -9.71 13.57
CA LEU A 91 11.75 -10.66 13.71
C LEU A 91 11.10 -11.89 14.34
N PRO A 92 11.18 -13.07 13.71
CA PRO A 92 10.61 -14.28 14.29
C PRO A 92 11.19 -14.41 15.69
N ASN A 93 10.32 -14.37 16.71
CA ASN A 93 10.71 -14.60 18.09
C ASN A 93 11.43 -15.95 18.11
N GLN A 94 12.76 -15.95 18.16
CA GLN A 94 13.53 -17.13 18.49
C GLN A 94 13.14 -17.45 19.92
N ARG A 95 12.15 -18.34 20.08
CA ARG A 95 11.93 -19.06 21.32
C ARG A 95 13.23 -19.78 21.60
N ASN A 96 14.04 -19.18 22.47
CA ASN A 96 15.13 -19.87 23.13
C ASN A 96 14.52 -21.02 23.92
N ASN A 97 14.33 -22.17 23.26
CA ASN A 97 14.09 -23.44 23.91
C ASN A 97 15.41 -23.87 24.57
N ARG A 98 15.81 -23.16 25.63
CA ARG A 98 16.79 -23.68 26.59
C ARG A 98 16.03 -24.68 27.45
N SER A 99 15.99 -25.94 27.01
CA SER A 99 15.59 -27.05 27.86
C SER A 99 16.54 -27.13 29.05
N THR A 100 16.01 -26.89 30.24
CA THR A 100 16.60 -27.36 31.50
C THR A 100 15.70 -28.45 32.03
N SER A 101 16.03 -29.71 31.75
CA SER A 101 15.68 -30.91 32.51
C SER A 101 16.55 -32.06 32.02
#